data_AF-A0ABD3UXX2-F1
#
_entry.id   AF-A0ABD3UXX2-F1
#
_cell.length_a   1.000
_cell.length_b   1.000
_cell.length_c   1.000
_cell.angle_alpha   90.00
_cell.angle_beta   90.00
_cell.angle_gamma   90.00
#
_symmetry.space_group_name_H-M   'P 1'
#
loop_
_entity.id
_entity.type
_entity.pdbx_description
1 polymer ?
#
loop_
_entity_poly.entity_id
_entity_poly.type
_entity_poly.pdbx_seq_one_letter_code
_entity_poly.pdbx_strand_id
1 'polypeptide(L)'
;IDVLKDKIVLVPQWMIDALKSLITAEMFVLRNVPAVAKKWDMFNKSGQLFPELIDAIWTKETYRDLHDNKEHILLLMEHLNIIARPRSFSDDGSEIK
;
A
#
# COMPACT_ATOMS: atom_id res chain seq x y z
N ILE A 1 -12.99 -11.10 1.81
CA ILE A 1 -13.89 -10.89 0.63
C ILE A 1 -15.23 -10.28 1.04
N ASP A 2 -15.82 -10.65 2.18
CA ASP A 2 -17.12 -10.07 2.61
C ASP A 2 -17.09 -8.56 2.92
N VAL A 3 -15.92 -7.97 3.22
CA VAL A 3 -15.78 -6.54 3.57
C VAL A 3 -16.02 -5.58 2.39
N LEU A 4 -16.01 -6.08 1.14
CA LEU A 4 -16.23 -5.29 -0.07
C LEU A 4 -17.64 -5.43 -0.66
N LYS A 5 -18.46 -6.39 -0.18
CA LYS A 5 -19.78 -6.67 -0.76
C LYS A 5 -20.77 -5.50 -0.63
N ASP A 6 -20.57 -4.64 0.36
CA ASP A 6 -21.45 -3.49 0.64
C ASP A 6 -20.84 -2.14 0.23
N LYS A 7 -19.74 -2.12 -0.53
CA LYS A 7 -19.01 -0.88 -0.86
C LYS A 7 -18.87 -0.70 -2.37
N ILE A 8 -19.58 0.30 -2.90
CA ILE A 8 -19.35 0.84 -4.24
C ILE A 8 -17.97 1.51 -4.25
N VAL A 9 -17.13 1.19 -5.23
CA VAL A 9 -15.79 1.79 -5.39
C VAL A 9 -15.92 3.31 -5.48
N LEU A 10 -15.33 4.01 -4.50
CA LEU A 10 -15.74 5.36 -4.10
C LEU A 10 -15.11 6.50 -4.91
N VAL A 11 -14.23 6.23 -5.87
CA VAL A 11 -13.79 7.11 -6.98
C VAL A 11 -12.54 6.45 -7.62
N PRO A 12 -12.52 6.13 -8.93
CA PRO A 12 -11.35 5.52 -9.60
C PRO A 12 -10.05 6.31 -9.44
N GLN A 13 -10.15 7.62 -9.21
CA GLN A 13 -9.02 8.51 -8.99
C GLN A 13 -8.17 8.08 -7.80
N TRP A 14 -8.74 7.52 -6.73
CA TRP A 14 -7.97 7.06 -5.57
C TRP A 14 -7.00 5.94 -5.89
N MET A 15 -7.39 5.00 -6.78
CA MET A 15 -6.47 3.94 -7.21
C MET A 15 -5.35 4.51 -8.08
N ILE A 16 -5.69 5.44 -8.98
CA ILE A 16 -4.71 6.12 -9.83
C ILE A 16 -3.71 6.89 -8.96
N ASP A 17 -4.19 7.61 -7.95
CA ASP A 17 -3.36 8.41 -7.06
C ASP A 17 -2.54 7.55 -6.10
N ALA A 18 -3.10 6.44 -5.61
CA ALA A 18 -2.35 5.45 -4.84
C ALA A 18 -1.18 4.90 -5.67
N LEU A 19 -1.43 4.44 -6.90
CA LEU A 19 -0.36 3.94 -7.77
C LEU A 19 0.66 5.03 -8.12
N LYS A 20 0.21 6.23 -8.49
CA LYS A 20 1.08 7.38 -8.77
C LYS A 20 1.95 7.71 -7.57
N SER A 21 1.39 7.71 -6.36
CA SER A 21 2.14 8.03 -5.14
C SER A 21 3.25 7.00 -4.90
N LEU A 22 2.99 5.70 -5.13
CA LEU A 22 3.99 4.64 -4.95
C LEU A 22 5.11 4.71 -5.99
N ILE A 23 4.81 5.01 -7.25
CA ILE A 23 5.84 5.08 -8.31
C ILE A 23 6.64 6.39 -8.29
N THR A 24 6.05 7.49 -7.82
CA THR A 24 6.71 8.82 -7.79
C THR A 24 7.33 9.15 -6.43
N ALA A 25 7.14 8.27 -5.43
CA ALA A 25 7.62 8.46 -4.07
C ALA A 25 9.14 8.62 -3.96
N GLU A 26 9.92 8.11 -4.92
CA GLU A 26 11.39 8.25 -4.95
C GLU A 26 11.85 9.69 -4.72
N MET A 27 11.20 10.64 -5.40
CA MET A 27 11.55 12.06 -5.37
C MET A 27 11.40 12.68 -3.97
N PHE A 28 10.63 12.01 -3.10
CA PHE A 28 10.17 12.53 -1.83
C PHE A 28 10.70 11.74 -0.64
N VAL A 29 10.76 10.42 -0.74
CA VAL A 29 11.12 9.51 0.34
C VAL A 29 12.62 9.55 0.59
N LEU A 30 13.43 9.50 -0.47
CA LEU A 30 14.89 9.47 -0.36
C LEU A 30 15.48 10.77 0.23
N ARG A 31 14.78 11.90 0.09
CA ARG A 31 15.27 13.20 0.57
C ARG A 31 14.87 13.52 2.01
N ASN A 32 13.74 13.01 2.48
CA ASN A 32 13.12 13.50 3.73
C ASN A 32 13.08 12.46 4.86
N VAL A 33 13.14 11.16 4.55
CA VAL A 33 13.00 10.11 5.57
C VAL A 33 14.04 8.99 5.36
N PRO A 34 15.28 9.16 5.85
CA PRO A 34 16.34 8.16 5.70
C PRO A 34 15.96 6.78 6.24
N ALA A 35 15.14 6.74 7.29
CA ALA A 35 14.68 5.51 7.95
C ALA A 35 13.89 4.56 7.03
N VAL A 36 13.26 5.08 5.97
CA VAL A 36 12.51 4.27 4.99
C VAL A 36 13.26 4.06 3.68
N ALA A 37 14.46 4.62 3.51
CA ALA A 37 15.26 4.48 2.30
C ALA A 37 15.59 3.01 1.98
N LYS A 38 15.86 2.19 2.99
CA LYS A 38 16.07 0.75 2.82
C LYS A 38 14.80 0.03 2.33
N LYS A 39 13.63 0.41 2.84
CA LYS A 39 12.34 -0.16 2.43
C LYS A 39 11.98 0.26 1.01
N TRP A 40 12.31 1.50 0.64
CA TRP A 40 12.21 1.98 -0.74
C TRP A 40 13.09 1.17 -1.70
N ASP A 41 14.35 0.93 -1.34
CA ASP A 41 15.25 0.11 -2.15
C ASP A 41 14.72 -1.32 -2.34
N MET A 42 14.14 -1.92 -1.29
CA MET A 42 13.47 -3.22 -1.40
C MET A 42 12.22 -3.15 -2.29
N PHE A 43 11.38 -2.13 -2.16
CA PHE A 43 10.23 -1.94 -3.05
C PHE A 43 10.67 -1.86 -4.52
N ASN A 44 11.70 -1.07 -4.83
CA ASN A 44 12.21 -0.93 -6.19
C ASN A 44 12.87 -2.20 -6.74
N LYS A 45 13.60 -2.94 -5.91
CA LYS A 45 14.37 -4.12 -6.36
C LYS A 45 13.54 -5.40 -6.40
N SER A 46 12.66 -5.60 -5.43
CA SER A 46 11.94 -6.87 -5.23
C SER A 46 10.42 -6.72 -5.30
N GLY A 47 9.89 -5.51 -5.47
CA GLY A 47 8.44 -5.26 -5.46
C GLY A 47 7.80 -5.38 -4.07
N GLN A 48 8.61 -5.45 -3.01
CA GLN A 48 8.11 -5.61 -1.64
C GLN A 48 7.59 -4.28 -1.08
N LEU A 49 6.28 -4.18 -0.97
CA LEU A 49 5.61 -3.00 -0.40
C LEU A 49 5.43 -3.15 1.11
N PHE A 50 6.17 -2.35 1.88
CA PHE A 50 6.11 -2.34 3.34
C PHE A 50 5.07 -1.32 3.85
N PRO A 51 4.27 -1.64 4.89
CA PRO A 51 3.29 -0.71 5.47
C PRO A 51 3.90 0.64 5.87
N GLU A 52 5.10 0.63 6.43
CA GLU A 52 5.77 1.86 6.88
C GLU A 52 6.21 2.74 5.71
N LEU A 53 6.43 2.15 4.54
CA LEU A 53 6.68 2.90 3.32
C LEU A 53 5.40 3.58 2.82
N ILE A 54 4.26 2.88 2.86
CA ILE A 54 2.95 3.44 2.51
C ILE A 54 2.64 4.63 3.44
N ASP A 55 2.82 4.45 4.75
CA ASP A 55 2.56 5.50 5.74
C ASP A 55 3.47 6.71 5.52
N ALA A 56 4.75 6.50 5.25
CA ALA A 56 5.68 7.58 4.94
C ALA A 56 5.32 8.37 3.66
N ILE A 57 4.68 7.73 2.69
CA ILE A 57 4.24 8.38 1.44
C ILE A 57 2.90 9.10 1.66
N TRP A 58 1.92 8.45 2.29
CA TRP A 58 0.54 8.94 2.38
C TRP A 58 0.29 9.93 3.52
N THR A 59 1.20 10.07 4.48
CA THR A 59 1.13 11.11 5.54
C THR A 59 1.24 12.54 5.00
N LYS A 60 1.60 12.72 3.72
CA LYS A 60 1.64 14.04 3.08
C LYS A 60 0.24 14.57 2.84
N GLU A 61 0.08 15.90 2.99
CA GLU A 61 -1.19 16.59 2.78
C GLU A 61 -1.85 16.27 1.43
N THR A 62 -1.05 16.15 0.37
CA THR A 62 -1.51 15.81 -0.99
C THR A 62 -2.16 14.42 -1.10
N TYR A 63 -1.93 13.54 -0.12
CA TYR A 63 -2.44 12.17 -0.08
C TYR A 63 -3.29 11.89 1.17
N ARG A 64 -3.78 12.93 1.84
CA ARG A 64 -4.60 12.80 3.06
C ARG A 64 -5.78 11.84 2.87
N ASP A 65 -6.51 11.96 1.77
CA ASP A 65 -7.63 11.06 1.46
C ASP A 65 -7.20 9.59 1.33
N LEU A 66 -5.99 9.34 0.79
CA LEU A 66 -5.43 7.99 0.69
C LEU A 66 -5.06 7.44 2.06
N HIS A 67 -4.49 8.28 2.93
CA HIS A 67 -4.15 7.91 4.30
C HIS A 67 -5.39 7.56 5.12
N ASP A 68 -6.42 8.41 5.07
CA ASP A 68 -7.65 8.23 5.84
C ASP A 68 -8.44 6.99 5.39
N ASN A 69 -8.28 6.58 4.13
CA ASN A 69 -8.93 5.39 3.55
C ASN A 69 -7.94 4.23 3.29
N LYS A 70 -6.78 4.21 3.95
CA LYS A 70 -5.67 3.29 3.64
C LYS A 70 -6.10 1.83 3.54
N GLU A 71 -6.77 1.32 4.56
CA GLU A 71 -7.16 -0.09 4.62
C GLU A 71 -8.09 -0.48 3.47
N HIS A 72 -9.07 0.37 3.15
CA HIS A 72 -10.01 0.12 2.06
C HIS A 72 -9.32 0.12 0.70
N ILE A 73 -8.40 1.06 0.48
CA ILE A 73 -7.64 1.15 -0.77
C ILE A 73 -6.75 -0.09 -0.94
N LEU A 74 -6.04 -0.52 0.11
CA LEU A 74 -5.21 -1.72 0.05
C LEU A 74 -6.03 -2.98 -0.18
N LEU A 75 -7.18 -3.13 0.50
CA LEU A 75 -8.10 -4.24 0.26
C LEU A 75 -8.62 -4.26 -1.18
N LEU A 76 -8.90 -3.11 -1.77
CA LEU A 76 -9.35 -3.00 -3.15
C LEU A 76 -8.22 -3.35 -4.12
N MET A 77 -7.01 -2.82 -3.91
CA MET A 77 -5.84 -3.15 -4.73
C MET A 77 -5.52 -4.65 -4.67
N GLU A 78 -5.68 -5.28 -3.51
CA GLU A 78 -5.54 -6.72 -3.33
C GLU A 78 -6.63 -7.49 -4.07
N HIS A 79 -7.89 -7.07 -3.96
CA HIS A 79 -9.01 -7.70 -4.67
C HIS A 79 -8.88 -7.62 -6.19
N LEU A 80 -8.30 -6.53 -6.70
CA LEU A 80 -8.01 -6.32 -8.12
C LEU A 80 -6.71 -7.01 -8.58
N ASN A 81 -6.04 -7.76 -7.71
CA ASN A 81 -4.75 -8.43 -7.96
C ASN A 81 -3.62 -7.46 -8.36
N ILE A 82 -3.70 -6.20 -7.93
CA ILE A 82 -2.63 -5.19 -8.13
C ILE A 82 -1.50 -5.42 -7.13
N ILE A 83 -1.85 -5.77 -5.89
CA ILE A 83 -0.92 -6.18 -4.84
C ILE A 83 -1.32 -7.55 -4.32
N ALA A 84 -0.36 -8.26 -3.73
CA ALA A 84 -0.61 -9.51 -3.03
C ALA A 84 -0.02 -9.43 -1.62
N ARG A 85 -0.80 -9.79 -0.60
CA ARG A 85 -0.23 -10.03 0.72
C ARG A 85 0.49 -11.37 0.74
N PRO A 86 1.69 -11.45 1.33
CA PRO A 86 2.30 -12.74 1.58
C PRO A 86 1.39 -13.56 2.50
N ARG A 87 1.17 -14.82 2.15
CA ARG A 87 0.45 -15.76 3.02
C ARG A 87 1.33 -16.05 4.23
N SER A 88 0.82 -15.77 5.42
CA SER A 88 1.46 -16.17 6.66
C SER A 88 0.98 -17.57 6.99
N PHE A 89 1.90 -18.49 7.24
CA PHE A 89 1.58 -19.83 7.71
C PHE A 89 2.04 -19.97 9.15
N SER A 90 1.23 -20.59 10.00
CA SER A 90 1.64 -21.04 11.33
C SER A 90 2.58 -22.24 11.21
N ASP A 91 3.23 -22.59 12.33
CA ASP A 91 4.16 -23.73 12.39
C ASP A 91 3.50 -25.07 12.03
N ASP A 92 2.17 -25.18 12.16
CA ASP A 92 1.39 -26.34 11.74
C ASP A 92 0.95 -26.31 10.26
N GLY A 93 1.37 -25.29 9.51
CA GLY A 93 1.09 -25.13 8.08
C GLY A 93 -0.31 -24.60 7.77
N SER A 94 -1.11 -24.18 8.77
CA SER A 94 -2.36 -23.47 8.50
C SER A 94 -2.13 -22.00 8.14
N GLU A 95 -2.97 -21.45 7.26
CA GLU A 95 -2.89 -20.05 6.86
C GLU A 95 -3.40 -19.14 8.00
N ILE A 96 -2.54 -18.27 8.50
CA ILE A 96 -2.90 -17.24 9.47
C ILE A 96 -3.60 -16.12 8.69
N LYS A 97 -4.89 -15.96 8.95
CA LYS A 97 -5.71 -14.88 8.38
C LYS A 97 -5.48 -13.54 9.06
#